data_AF-A0A7W0J5T6-F1
#
_entry.id   AF-A0A7W0J5T6-F1
#
_cell.length_a   1.000
_cell.length_b   1.000
_cell.length_c   1.000
_cell.angle_alpha   90.00
_cell.angle_beta   90.00
_cell.angle_gamma   90.00
#
_symmetry.space_group_name_H-M   'P 1'
#
loop_
_entity.id
_entity.type
_entity.pdbx_description
1 polymer ?
#
loop_
_entity_poly.entity_id
_entity_poly.type
_entity_poly.pdbx_seq_one_letter_code
_entity_poly.pdbx_strand_id
1 'polypeptide(L)'
;SGKVDLILTTGGTGLSPRDVTPEATLEVIEREIPGIAEAVRIEGLKKTKRAMLSRAVAGVRDKTLIINLPGSPKAVKENLKVIIDVIPHAIEKIKGDETECGR
;
A
#
# COMPACT_ATOMS: atom_id res chain seq x y z
N SER A 1 -1.40 17.32 -1.33
CA SER A 1 -0.51 16.48 -0.51
C SER A 1 0.26 17.37 0.45
N GLY A 2 0.94 16.80 1.45
CA GLY A 2 1.76 17.58 2.40
C GLY A 2 1.07 18.03 3.70
N LYS A 3 -0.24 17.77 3.89
CA LYS A 3 -0.95 17.95 5.17
C LYS A 3 -1.07 16.65 5.99
N VAL A 4 -0.89 15.51 5.33
CA VAL A 4 -0.99 14.16 5.92
C VAL A 4 0.20 13.33 5.47
N ASP A 5 0.66 12.46 6.36
CA ASP A 5 1.84 11.63 6.13
C ASP A 5 1.50 10.28 5.49
N LEU A 6 0.28 9.79 5.76
CA LEU A 6 -0.20 8.48 5.35
C LEU A 6 -1.64 8.57 4.87
N ILE A 7 -1.92 7.92 3.74
CA ILE A 7 -3.26 7.66 3.23
C ILE A 7 -3.42 6.15 3.08
N LEU A 8 -4.41 5.61 3.77
CA LEU A 8 -4.86 4.23 3.60
C LEU A 8 -6.21 4.25 2.90
N THR A 9 -6.30 3.65 1.72
CA THR A 9 -7.58 3.44 1.04
C THR A 9 -8.06 2.02 1.31
N THR A 10 -9.38 1.80 1.22
CA THR A 10 -9.98 0.47 1.39
C THR A 10 -11.01 0.20 0.31
N GLY A 11 -10.91 -0.96 -0.34
CA GLY A 11 -11.82 -1.39 -1.39
C GLY A 11 -11.43 -0.90 -2.79
N GLY A 12 -12.14 -1.42 -3.80
CA GLY A 12 -11.92 -1.08 -5.20
C GLY A 12 -10.63 -1.63 -5.82
N THR A 13 -10.02 -2.67 -5.22
CA THR A 13 -8.76 -3.29 -5.68
C THR A 13 -8.95 -4.66 -6.35
N GLY A 14 -10.20 -5.08 -6.57
CA GLY A 14 -10.52 -6.36 -7.21
C GLY A 14 -10.56 -6.28 -8.74
N LEU A 15 -11.29 -7.22 -9.35
CA LEU A 15 -11.44 -7.34 -10.80
C LEU A 15 -12.81 -6.86 -11.31
N SER A 16 -13.65 -6.29 -10.44
CA SER A 16 -14.93 -5.73 -10.87
C SER A 16 -14.67 -4.54 -11.80
N PRO A 17 -15.49 -4.29 -12.83
CA PRO A 17 -15.38 -3.09 -13.66
C PRO A 17 -15.45 -1.76 -12.89
N ARG A 18 -15.95 -1.81 -11.65
CA ARG A 18 -16.06 -0.66 -10.73
C ARG A 18 -14.85 -0.50 -9.80
N ASP A 19 -14.00 -1.51 -9.73
CA ASP A 19 -12.79 -1.48 -8.91
C ASP A 19 -11.73 -0.67 -9.66
N VAL A 20 -11.58 0.61 -9.29
CA VAL A 20 -10.68 1.57 -9.97
C VAL A 20 -9.67 2.23 -9.03
N THR A 21 -9.59 1.78 -7.76
CA THR A 21 -8.71 2.38 -6.75
C THR A 21 -7.23 2.32 -7.15
N PRO A 22 -6.69 1.22 -7.73
CA PRO A 22 -5.31 1.17 -8.18
C PRO A 22 -5.00 2.17 -9.28
N GLU A 23 -5.86 2.28 -10.30
CA GLU A 23 -5.71 3.23 -11.41
C GLU A 23 -5.69 4.66 -10.89
N ALA A 24 -6.68 5.03 -10.06
CA ALA A 24 -6.75 6.35 -9.45
C ALA A 24 -5.53 6.66 -8.57
N THR A 25 -4.95 5.64 -7.93
CA THR A 25 -3.72 5.80 -7.14
C THR A 25 -2.51 6.00 -8.04
N LEU A 26 -2.36 5.19 -9.10
CA LEU A 26 -1.26 5.28 -10.07
C LEU A 26 -1.25 6.63 -10.80
N GLU A 27 -2.41 7.21 -11.10
CA GLU A 27 -2.53 8.54 -11.71
C GLU A 27 -2.00 9.68 -10.84
N VAL A 28 -1.96 9.50 -9.51
CA VAL A 28 -1.63 10.58 -8.57
C VAL A 28 -0.28 10.42 -7.87
N ILE A 29 0.32 9.24 -7.86
CA ILE A 29 1.64 9.02 -7.27
C ILE A 29 2.76 9.47 -8.22
N GLU A 30 3.87 9.94 -7.65
CA GLU A 30 5.08 10.29 -8.38
C GLU A 30 6.05 9.10 -8.47
N ARG A 31 5.98 8.19 -7.49
CA ARG A 31 6.82 7.00 -7.41
C ARG A 31 6.04 5.83 -6.81
N GLU A 32 6.04 4.71 -7.51
CA GLU A 32 5.46 3.45 -7.01
C GLU A 32 6.41 2.75 -6.02
N ILE A 33 5.83 2.04 -5.05
CA ILE A 33 6.53 1.16 -4.11
C ILE A 33 5.98 -0.27 -4.30
N PRO A 34 6.44 -1.01 -5.34
CA PRO A 34 5.89 -2.33 -5.66
C PRO A 34 6.09 -3.34 -4.52
N GLY A 35 7.20 -3.24 -3.78
CA GLY A 35 7.54 -4.16 -2.70
C GLY A 35 6.49 -4.26 -1.58
N ILE A 36 5.77 -3.19 -1.27
CA ILE A 36 4.66 -3.22 -0.29
C ILE A 36 3.53 -4.10 -0.81
N ALA A 37 3.12 -3.89 -2.06
CA ALA A 37 2.02 -4.62 -2.68
C ALA A 37 2.39 -6.10 -2.90
N GLU A 38 3.65 -6.37 -3.26
CA GLU A 38 4.21 -7.73 -3.37
C GLU A 38 4.22 -8.47 -2.04
N ALA A 39 4.79 -7.88 -0.98
CA ALA A 39 4.86 -8.50 0.34
C ALA A 39 3.46 -8.86 0.86
N VAL A 40 2.51 -7.94 0.72
CA VAL A 40 1.10 -8.16 1.10
C VAL A 40 0.48 -9.30 0.29
N ARG A 41 0.71 -9.37 -1.03
CA ARG A 41 0.20 -10.49 -1.86
C ARG A 41 0.86 -11.81 -1.47
N ILE A 42 2.16 -11.84 -1.24
CA ILE A 42 2.92 -13.04 -0.82
C ILE A 42 2.38 -13.57 0.50
N GLU A 43 2.19 -12.72 1.50
CA GLU A 43 1.58 -13.14 2.78
C GLU A 43 0.12 -13.58 2.62
N GLY A 44 -0.64 -12.90 1.76
CA GLY A 44 -2.00 -13.32 1.41
C GLY A 44 -2.06 -14.70 0.74
N LEU A 45 -1.08 -15.02 -0.10
CA LEU A 45 -0.99 -16.32 -0.80
C LEU A 45 -0.80 -17.50 0.15
N LYS A 46 -0.18 -17.28 1.33
CA LYS A 46 -0.10 -18.31 2.38
C LYS A 46 -1.47 -18.70 2.94
N LYS A 47 -2.49 -17.85 2.76
CA LYS A 47 -3.86 -18.07 3.25
C LYS A 47 -4.84 -18.44 2.14
N THR A 48 -4.71 -17.82 0.99
CA THR A 48 -5.59 -18.09 -0.15
C THR A 48 -4.93 -17.76 -1.49
N LYS A 49 -5.10 -18.66 -2.47
CA LYS A 49 -4.66 -18.42 -3.85
C LYS A 49 -5.29 -17.15 -4.45
N ARG A 50 -6.49 -16.76 -4.00
CA ARG A 50 -7.19 -15.56 -4.49
C ARG A 50 -6.43 -14.25 -4.24
N ALA A 51 -5.48 -14.23 -3.32
CA ALA A 51 -4.66 -13.04 -3.04
C ALA A 51 -3.91 -12.53 -4.27
N MET A 52 -3.55 -13.40 -5.23
CA MET A 52 -2.90 -12.99 -6.49
C MET A 52 -3.75 -12.06 -7.36
N LEU A 53 -5.08 -12.06 -7.17
CA LEU A 53 -5.99 -11.26 -8.00
C LEU A 53 -6.12 -9.81 -7.52
N SER A 54 -5.52 -9.47 -6.37
CA SER A 54 -5.53 -8.10 -5.87
C SER A 54 -4.65 -7.20 -6.73
N ARG A 55 -5.25 -6.12 -7.24
CA ARG A 55 -4.57 -5.09 -8.04
C ARG A 55 -4.06 -3.94 -7.17
N ALA A 56 -4.12 -4.06 -5.84
CA ALA A 56 -3.67 -3.02 -4.92
C ALA A 56 -2.22 -2.57 -5.20
N VAL A 57 -1.99 -1.26 -5.14
CA VAL A 57 -0.68 -0.62 -5.28
C VAL A 57 -0.34 0.20 -4.03
N ALA A 58 0.92 0.61 -3.93
CA ALA A 58 1.40 1.58 -2.96
C ALA A 58 2.37 2.54 -3.64
N GLY A 59 2.44 3.78 -3.16
CA GLY A 59 3.29 4.79 -3.76
C GLY A 59 3.39 6.06 -2.94
N VAL A 60 4.16 7.01 -3.46
CA VAL A 60 4.41 8.31 -2.84
C VAL A 60 3.87 9.42 -3.70
N ARG A 61 3.21 10.40 -3.09
CA ARG A 61 2.87 11.69 -3.70
C ARG A 61 3.38 12.80 -2.81
N ASP A 62 4.35 13.59 -3.28
CA ASP A 62 5.07 14.59 -2.50
C ASP A 62 5.61 13.96 -1.20
N LYS A 63 5.13 14.38 -0.02
CA LYS A 63 5.56 13.83 1.28
C LYS A 63 4.57 12.84 1.91
N THR A 64 3.68 12.26 1.10
CA THR A 64 2.60 11.38 1.58
C THR A 64 2.77 9.97 1.04
N LEU A 65 2.77 8.98 1.94
CA LEU A 65 2.67 7.55 1.61
C LEU A 65 1.22 7.17 1.34
N ILE A 66 0.94 6.49 0.23
CA ILE A 66 -0.39 6.01 -0.13
C ILE A 66 -0.34 4.48 -0.28
N ILE A 67 -1.25 3.77 0.40
CA ILE A 67 -1.34 2.30 0.34
C ILE A 67 -2.78 1.89 0.12
N ASN A 68 -3.04 1.07 -0.91
CA ASN A 68 -4.36 0.50 -1.13
C ASN A 68 -4.56 -0.79 -0.33
N LEU A 69 -5.63 -0.86 0.46
CA LEU A 69 -6.03 -2.05 1.20
C LEU A 69 -7.30 -2.67 0.59
N PRO A 70 -7.52 -3.98 0.78
CA PRO A 70 -8.73 -4.66 0.31
C PRO A 70 -9.99 -4.13 1.01
N GLY A 71 -11.17 -4.38 0.43
CA GLY A 71 -12.42 -3.85 0.98
C GLY A 71 -12.97 -4.56 2.23
N SER A 72 -12.50 -5.77 2.55
CA SER A 72 -13.03 -6.52 3.71
C SER A 72 -12.27 -6.19 5.00
N PRO A 73 -12.95 -5.96 6.14
CA PRO A 73 -12.27 -5.66 7.41
C PRO A 73 -11.27 -6.72 7.86
N LYS A 74 -11.55 -7.99 7.55
CA LYS A 74 -10.62 -9.11 7.81
C LYS A 74 -9.34 -8.93 7.01
N ALA A 75 -9.43 -8.74 5.69
CA ALA A 75 -8.27 -8.60 4.83
C ALA A 75 -7.46 -7.34 5.14
N VAL A 76 -8.12 -6.23 5.50
CA VAL A 76 -7.44 -5.00 5.99
C VAL A 76 -6.56 -5.32 7.20
N LYS A 77 -7.10 -5.98 8.22
CA LYS A 77 -6.33 -6.36 9.42
C LYS A 77 -5.17 -7.28 9.09
N GLU A 78 -5.37 -8.21 8.17
CA GLU A 78 -4.32 -9.15 7.74
C GLU A 78 -3.20 -8.44 6.98
N ASN A 79 -3.54 -7.52 6.08
CA ASN A 79 -2.56 -6.76 5.31
C ASN A 79 -1.80 -5.77 6.17
N LEU A 80 -2.47 -5.08 7.10
CA LEU A 80 -1.81 -4.16 8.03
C LEU A 80 -0.74 -4.87 8.87
N LYS A 81 -0.98 -6.08 9.34
CA LYS A 81 0.04 -6.86 10.08
C LYS A 81 1.33 -7.09 9.29
N VAL A 82 1.28 -7.06 7.95
CA VAL A 82 2.46 -7.26 7.10
C VAL A 82 3.29 -5.98 7.00
N ILE A 83 2.66 -4.82 7.09
CA ILE A 83 3.27 -3.54 6.71
C ILE A 83 3.34 -2.52 7.84
N ILE A 84 2.67 -2.74 8.97
CA ILE A 84 2.53 -1.75 10.04
C ILE A 84 3.88 -1.30 10.60
N ASP A 85 4.82 -2.23 10.72
CA ASP A 85 6.14 -1.97 11.32
C ASP A 85 7.06 -1.16 10.40
N VAL A 86 6.85 -1.21 9.08
CA VAL A 86 7.67 -0.47 8.10
C VAL A 86 7.13 0.93 7.81
N ILE A 87 5.86 1.21 8.14
CA ILE A 87 5.22 2.50 7.85
C ILE A 87 5.94 3.69 8.48
N PRO A 88 6.31 3.68 9.79
CA PRO A 88 7.00 4.81 10.41
C PRO A 88 8.30 5.15 9.69
N HIS A 89 9.14 4.14 9.44
CA HIS A 89 10.41 4.31 8.72
C HIS A 89 10.20 4.83 7.29
N ALA A 90 9.20 4.29 6.57
CA ALA A 90 8.89 4.76 5.22
C ALA A 90 8.48 6.24 5.21
N ILE A 91 7.68 6.70 6.18
CA ILE A 91 7.28 8.10 6.31
C ILE A 91 8.50 8.99 6.60
N GLU A 92 9.39 8.58 7.51
CA GLU A 92 10.62 9.32 7.82
C GLU A 92 11.49 9.50 6.57
N LYS A 93 11.69 8.43 5.80
CA LYS A 93 12.44 8.47 4.53
C LYS A 93 11.81 9.40 3.50
N ILE A 94 10.48 9.34 3.34
CA ILE A 94 9.74 10.21 2.41
C ILE A 94 9.89 11.69 2.80
N LYS A 95 10.00 11.99 4.11
CA LYS A 95 10.19 13.35 4.61
C LYS A 95 11.63 13.87 4.52
N GLY A 96 12.58 13.02 4.13
CA GLY A 96 13.99 13.39 3.94
C GLY A 96 14.92 12.98 5.07
N ASP A 97 14.55 12.01 5.91
CA ASP A 97 15.49 11.43 6.87
C ASP A 97 16.65 10.70 6.15
N GLU A 98 17.88 11.05 6.49
CA GLU A 98 19.12 10.54 5.89
C GLU A 98 19.66 9.25 6.55
N THR A 99 19.00 8.72 7.59
CA THR A 99 19.42 7.45 8.21
C THR A 99 19.50 6.28 7.19
N GLU A 100 20.32 5.26 7.42
CA GLU A 100 20.36 4.12 6.48
C GLU A 100 19.10 3.25 6.59
N CYS A 101 18.63 2.73 5.45
CA CYS A 101 17.49 1.80 5.39
C CYS A 101 17.85 0.38 5.89
N GLY A 102 19.13 0.03 5.94
CA GLY A 102 19.60 -1.25 6.48
C GLY A 102 19.87 -1.13 7.96
N ARG A 103 18.96 -1.64 8.79
CA ARG A 103 19.24 -1.98 10.19
C ARG A 103 19.01 -3.46 10.41
#